data_AF-A0A2U1IP79-F1
#
_entry.id   AF-A0A2U1IP79-F1
#
_cell.length_a   1.000
_cell.length_b   1.000
_cell.length_c   1.000
_cell.angle_alpha   90.00
_cell.angle_beta   90.00
_cell.angle_gamma   90.00
#
_symmetry.space_group_name_H-M   'P 1'
#
loop_
_entity.id
_entity.type
_entity.pdbx_description
1 polymer ?
#
loop_
_entity_poly.entity_id
_entity_poly.type
_entity_poly.pdbx_seq_one_letter_code
_entity_poly.pdbx_strand_id
1 'polypeptide(L)'
;MDHGKLGKRHTARNGSVNWPGTLLNGRPRQRDDLMFQLRTRSPHELWLVIVDASASTRRHQALSDAKGLLAQLFDDAYRQRARLALLTASGAAPKWQVQGLKASTGLRLWLDGLGAGGGTPLLAALGEAGQWLAARQKRFPAEQQRLLLVTDGRLKDWSLLPVLECPGLLIDIERGPIRLGRSRVLAAQLQAEYRHIDELLPR
;
A
#
# COMPACT_ATOMS: atom_id res chain seq x y z
N MET A 1 -17.23 -12.27 -50.22
CA MET A 1 -17.76 -12.80 -48.94
C MET A 1 -16.59 -13.56 -48.33
N ASP A 2 -15.92 -13.15 -47.26
CA ASP A 2 -16.45 -12.53 -46.06
C ASP A 2 -15.40 -11.68 -45.33
N HIS A 3 -15.89 -10.69 -44.58
CA HIS A 3 -15.12 -9.64 -43.91
C HIS A 3 -14.48 -10.14 -42.60
N GLY A 4 -13.15 -10.08 -42.51
CA GLY A 4 -12.41 -10.16 -41.24
C GLY A 4 -11.86 -8.79 -40.83
N LYS A 5 -12.52 -8.12 -39.86
CA LYS A 5 -12.17 -6.80 -39.33
C LYS A 5 -10.76 -6.80 -38.70
N LEU A 6 -9.75 -6.34 -39.44
CA LEU A 6 -8.46 -5.94 -38.89
C LEU A 6 -8.65 -4.65 -38.08
N GLY A 7 -8.64 -4.78 -36.76
CA GLY A 7 -8.61 -3.66 -35.84
C GLY A 7 -7.41 -2.77 -36.17
N LYS A 8 -7.69 -1.48 -36.44
CA LYS A 8 -6.68 -0.44 -36.69
C LYS A 8 -5.71 -0.39 -35.50
N ARG A 9 -4.51 -0.97 -35.67
CA ARG A 9 -3.38 -0.76 -34.76
C ARG A 9 -2.90 0.67 -34.96
N HIS A 10 -3.26 1.55 -34.04
CA HIS A 10 -2.72 2.90 -34.00
C HIS A 10 -1.19 2.84 -33.91
N THR A 11 -0.52 3.40 -34.92
CA THR A 11 0.93 3.60 -34.96
C THR A 11 1.31 4.66 -33.95
N ALA A 12 1.72 4.23 -32.76
CA ALA A 12 2.31 5.14 -31.79
C ALA A 12 3.67 5.62 -32.33
N ARG A 13 3.72 6.85 -32.86
CA ARG A 13 4.92 7.47 -33.45
C ARG A 13 6.02 7.83 -32.43
N ASN A 14 5.86 7.49 -31.15
CA ASN A 14 6.85 7.80 -30.12
C ASN A 14 6.76 6.80 -28.95
N GLY A 15 7.85 6.05 -28.70
CA GLY A 15 7.96 5.05 -27.63
C GLY A 15 9.26 4.25 -27.71
N SER A 16 9.55 3.39 -26.74
CA SER A 16 10.64 2.42 -26.86
C SER A 16 10.29 1.34 -27.88
N VAL A 17 11.20 1.06 -28.81
CA VAL A 17 10.99 0.05 -29.86
C VAL A 17 10.88 -1.34 -29.24
N ASN A 18 9.83 -2.07 -29.60
CA ASN A 18 9.67 -3.48 -29.29
C ASN A 18 10.53 -4.31 -30.26
N TRP A 19 11.83 -4.40 -30.01
CA TRP A 19 12.75 -5.15 -30.88
C TRP A 19 12.32 -6.62 -31.10
N PRO A 20 11.89 -7.38 -30.08
CA PRO A 20 11.41 -8.75 -30.29
C PRO A 20 10.20 -8.82 -31.23
N GLY A 21 9.17 -8.00 -31.00
CA GLY A 21 7.98 -7.98 -31.87
C GLY A 21 8.27 -7.48 -33.29
N THR A 22 9.20 -6.52 -33.41
CA THR A 22 9.64 -5.99 -34.70
C THR A 22 10.38 -7.05 -35.51
N LEU A 23 11.33 -7.77 -34.90
CA LEU A 23 12.15 -8.79 -35.58
C LEU A 23 11.38 -10.06 -35.91
N LEU A 24 10.36 -10.41 -35.12
CA LEU A 24 9.46 -11.53 -35.42
C LEU A 24 8.60 -11.27 -36.67
N ASN A 25 8.37 -10.01 -37.05
CA ASN A 25 7.72 -9.62 -38.31
C ASN A 25 8.70 -9.49 -39.48
N GLY A 26 9.97 -9.86 -39.29
CA GLY A 26 11.03 -9.78 -40.29
C GLY A 26 12.01 -8.63 -40.04
N ARG A 27 12.90 -8.40 -41.01
CA ARG A 27 13.89 -7.32 -40.93
C ARG A 27 13.23 -5.99 -41.28
N PRO A 28 13.10 -5.03 -40.35
CA PRO A 28 12.49 -3.74 -40.65
C PRO A 28 13.34 -2.98 -41.67
N ARG A 29 12.71 -2.43 -42.72
CA ARG A 29 13.37 -1.64 -43.77
C ARG A 29 12.97 -0.17 -43.71
N GLN A 30 11.82 0.13 -43.12
CA GLN A 30 11.29 1.49 -42.97
C GLN A 30 10.88 1.74 -41.52
N ARG A 31 10.80 3.01 -41.11
CA ARG A 31 10.42 3.38 -39.73
C ARG A 31 9.02 2.90 -39.35
N ASP A 32 8.11 2.77 -40.31
CA ASP A 32 6.75 2.27 -40.08
C ASP A 32 6.71 0.76 -39.79
N ASP A 33 7.80 0.03 -40.07
CA ASP A 33 7.93 -1.39 -39.72
C ASP A 33 8.26 -1.60 -38.22
N LEU A 34 8.67 -0.53 -37.53
CA LEU A 34 9.01 -0.58 -36.12
C LEU A 34 7.73 -0.69 -35.29
N MET A 35 7.63 -1.78 -34.52
CA MET A 35 6.59 -1.87 -33.50
C MET A 35 7.04 -1.11 -32.27
N PHE A 36 6.29 -0.10 -31.87
CA PHE A 36 6.52 0.62 -30.61
C PHE A 36 5.78 -0.09 -29.48
N GLN A 37 6.47 -0.34 -28.37
CA GLN A 37 5.78 -0.71 -27.14
C GLN A 37 4.98 0.50 -26.68
N LEU A 38 3.65 0.39 -26.68
CA LEU A 38 2.82 1.30 -25.90
C LEU A 38 3.25 1.10 -24.45
N ARG A 39 3.91 2.09 -23.84
CA ARG A 39 4.04 2.14 -22.39
C ARG A 39 2.63 2.31 -21.83
N THR A 40 1.93 1.20 -21.61
CA THR A 40 0.93 1.14 -20.55
C THR A 40 1.71 1.13 -19.23
N ARG A 41 2.40 2.24 -18.92
CA ARG A 41 2.82 2.54 -17.56
C ARG A 41 1.54 3.00 -16.86
N SER A 42 0.72 2.04 -16.45
CA SER A 42 -0.13 2.27 -15.29
C SER A 42 0.81 2.82 -14.20
N PRO A 43 0.53 3.99 -13.62
CA PRO A 43 1.36 4.52 -12.55
C PRO A 43 1.52 3.42 -11.51
N HIS A 44 2.77 3.10 -11.15
CA HIS A 44 3.02 2.08 -10.15
C HIS A 44 2.34 2.54 -8.86
N GLU A 45 1.42 1.75 -8.31
CA GLU A 45 0.86 2.03 -7.00
C GLU A 45 1.87 1.66 -5.92
N LEU A 46 1.89 2.45 -4.85
CA LEU A 46 2.62 2.19 -3.63
C LEU A 46 1.64 2.19 -2.48
N TRP A 47 1.58 1.08 -1.75
CA TRP A 47 0.82 1.00 -0.53
C TRP A 47 1.79 1.05 0.65
N LEU A 48 1.67 2.12 1.45
CA LEU A 48 2.34 2.24 2.73
C LEU A 48 1.41 1.69 3.80
N VAL A 49 1.82 0.61 4.46
CA VAL A 49 1.08 0.02 5.56
C VAL A 49 1.78 0.37 6.87
N ILE A 50 1.06 1.01 7.79
CA ILE A 50 1.50 1.29 9.15
C ILE A 50 0.68 0.41 10.08
N VAL A 51 1.35 -0.42 10.89
CA VAL A 51 0.69 -1.29 11.86
C VAL A 51 1.13 -0.93 13.27
N ASP A 52 0.15 -0.55 14.10
CA ASP A 52 0.32 -0.40 15.53
C ASP A 52 0.21 -1.77 16.20
N ALA A 53 1.35 -2.28 16.66
CA ALA A 53 1.48 -3.59 17.28
C ALA A 53 1.69 -3.47 18.80
N SER A 54 0.94 -2.56 19.43
CA SER A 54 0.97 -2.32 20.86
C SER A 54 0.52 -3.53 21.69
N ALA A 55 0.95 -3.61 22.95
CA ALA A 55 0.59 -4.71 23.83
C ALA A 55 -0.93 -4.83 24.11
N SER A 56 -1.71 -3.76 23.91
CA SER A 56 -3.18 -3.79 24.08
C SER A 56 -3.90 -4.54 22.96
N THR A 57 -3.30 -4.61 21.76
CA THR A 57 -3.85 -5.37 20.61
C THR A 57 -3.86 -6.89 20.84
N ARG A 58 -3.06 -7.39 21.79
CA ARG A 58 -2.92 -8.83 22.09
C ARG A 58 -4.11 -9.44 22.85
N ARG A 59 -4.86 -8.64 23.63
CA ARG A 59 -5.82 -9.17 24.62
C ARG A 59 -7.16 -9.65 24.06
N HIS A 60 -7.49 -9.40 22.79
CA HIS A 60 -8.88 -9.55 22.31
C HIS A 60 -9.05 -10.24 20.95
N GLN A 61 -8.17 -11.16 20.56
CA GLN A 61 -8.22 -11.85 19.24
C GLN A 61 -8.08 -10.92 18.01
N ALA A 62 -8.19 -9.60 18.17
CA ALA A 62 -8.19 -8.59 17.11
C ALA A 62 -6.89 -8.60 16.29
N LEU A 63 -5.75 -8.91 16.92
CA LEU A 63 -4.48 -9.04 16.22
C LEU A 63 -4.44 -10.24 15.27
N SER A 64 -5.09 -11.36 15.63
CA SER A 64 -5.15 -12.54 14.75
C SER A 64 -5.92 -12.22 13.47
N ASP A 65 -7.08 -11.56 13.62
CA ASP A 65 -7.90 -11.17 12.48
C ASP A 65 -7.24 -10.07 11.66
N ALA A 66 -6.56 -9.12 12.31
CA ALA A 66 -5.77 -8.10 11.63
C ALA A 66 -4.64 -8.72 10.80
N LYS A 67 -3.97 -9.78 11.30
CA LYS A 67 -2.98 -10.53 10.52
C LYS A 67 -3.62 -11.19 9.30
N GLY A 68 -4.81 -11.79 9.44
CA GLY A 68 -5.55 -12.38 8.33
C GLY A 68 -5.93 -11.36 7.25
N LEU A 69 -6.43 -10.20 7.67
CA LEU A 69 -6.75 -9.08 6.79
C LEU A 69 -5.50 -8.53 6.10
N LEU A 70 -4.41 -8.33 6.83
CA LEU A 70 -3.13 -7.89 6.27
C LEU A 70 -2.56 -8.89 5.26
N ALA A 71 -2.70 -10.20 5.52
CA ALA A 71 -2.29 -11.23 4.58
C ALA A 71 -3.07 -11.13 3.26
N GLN A 72 -4.40 -10.97 3.32
CA GLN A 72 -5.23 -10.76 2.12
C GLN A 72 -4.84 -9.47 1.38
N LEU A 73 -4.64 -8.37 2.11
CA LEU A 73 -4.20 -7.09 1.53
C LEU A 73 -2.84 -7.21 0.83
N PHE A 74 -1.88 -7.94 1.40
CA PHE A 74 -0.58 -8.14 0.75
C PHE A 74 -0.68 -9.03 -0.48
N ASP A 75 -1.54 -10.06 -0.46
CA ASP A 75 -1.83 -10.88 -1.63
C ASP A 75 -2.50 -10.04 -2.74
N ASP A 76 -3.40 -9.14 -2.40
CA ASP A 76 -4.04 -8.23 -3.36
C ASP A 76 -3.05 -7.21 -3.92
N ALA A 77 -2.19 -6.63 -3.08
CA ALA A 77 -1.09 -5.77 -3.53
C ALA A 77 -0.18 -6.51 -4.52
N TYR A 78 0.11 -7.78 -4.24
CA TYR A 78 0.89 -8.64 -5.13
C TYR A 78 0.21 -8.83 -6.49
N ARG A 79 -1.08 -9.18 -6.50
CA ARG A 79 -1.87 -9.34 -7.73
C ARG A 79 -1.92 -8.06 -8.55
N GLN A 80 -2.10 -6.92 -7.88
CA GLN A 80 -2.14 -5.60 -8.50
C GLN A 80 -0.75 -5.08 -8.91
N ARG A 81 0.32 -5.83 -8.60
CA ARG A 81 1.72 -5.43 -8.80
C ARG A 81 2.05 -4.09 -8.14
N ALA A 82 1.35 -3.76 -7.05
CA ALA A 82 1.64 -2.62 -6.21
C ALA A 82 2.96 -2.86 -5.45
N ARG A 83 3.68 -1.78 -5.20
CA ARG A 83 4.85 -1.80 -4.32
C ARG A 83 4.36 -1.69 -2.89
N LEU A 84 4.99 -2.41 -1.98
CA LEU A 84 4.69 -2.35 -0.55
C LEU A 84 5.80 -1.61 0.18
N ALA A 85 5.40 -0.76 1.11
CA ALA A 85 6.22 -0.27 2.19
C ALA A 85 5.50 -0.54 3.50
N LEU A 86 6.24 -0.97 4.52
CA LEU A 86 5.67 -1.47 5.75
C LEU A 86 6.44 -0.91 6.94
N LEU A 87 5.70 -0.24 7.83
CA LEU A 87 6.19 0.40 9.03
C LEU A 87 5.44 -0.16 10.24
N THR A 88 6.18 -0.64 11.22
CA THR A 88 5.58 -1.14 12.47
C THR A 88 5.81 -0.13 13.58
N ALA A 89 4.75 0.30 14.25
CA ALA A 89 4.82 1.07 15.48
C ALA A 89 4.74 0.11 16.66
N SER A 90 5.89 -0.27 17.22
CA SER A 90 5.97 -1.16 18.39
C SER A 90 7.22 -0.88 19.22
N GLY A 91 7.11 -0.93 20.54
CA GLY A 91 8.27 -0.77 21.42
C GLY A 91 8.62 0.69 21.66
N ALA A 92 9.89 1.05 21.45
CA ALA A 92 10.40 2.41 21.71
C ALA A 92 10.41 3.32 20.47
N ALA A 93 10.48 2.74 19.26
CA ALA A 93 10.62 3.49 18.02
C ALA A 93 9.92 2.76 16.85
N PRO A 94 9.48 3.51 15.81
CA PRO A 94 8.97 2.90 14.58
C PRO A 94 10.06 2.09 13.87
N LYS A 95 9.67 0.99 13.20
CA LYS A 95 10.60 0.12 12.48
C LYS A 95 10.08 -0.20 11.08
N TRP A 96 10.86 0.16 10.07
CA TRP A 96 10.64 -0.28 8.69
C TRP A 96 10.96 -1.76 8.51
N GLN A 97 10.06 -2.47 7.84
CA GLN A 97 10.21 -3.89 7.54
C GLN A 97 10.50 -4.08 6.06
N VAL A 98 9.81 -3.30 5.22
CA VAL A 98 9.95 -3.30 3.77
C VAL A 98 9.81 -1.86 3.29
N GLN A 99 10.64 -1.45 2.32
CA GLN A 99 10.55 -0.12 1.71
C GLN A 99 10.50 -0.21 0.18
N GLY A 100 9.29 -0.19 -0.37
CA GLY A 100 9.07 -0.08 -1.82
C GLY A 100 9.52 -1.29 -2.63
N LEU A 101 9.51 -2.48 -2.02
CA LEU A 101 9.72 -3.76 -2.71
C LEU A 101 8.41 -4.20 -3.38
N LYS A 102 8.53 -5.10 -4.36
CA LYS A 102 7.35 -5.85 -4.82
C LYS A 102 6.87 -6.72 -3.66
N ALA A 103 5.55 -6.81 -3.49
CA ALA A 103 4.97 -7.73 -2.52
C ALA A 103 5.60 -9.12 -2.68
N SER A 104 6.00 -9.74 -1.58
CA SER A 104 6.73 -11.00 -1.60
C SER A 104 6.29 -11.89 -0.44
N THR A 105 6.51 -13.19 -0.60
CA THR A 105 6.16 -14.21 0.40
C THR A 105 6.84 -13.97 1.76
N GLY A 106 7.93 -13.19 1.80
CA GLY A 106 8.65 -12.84 3.04
C GLY A 106 7.85 -12.02 4.05
N LEU A 107 6.74 -11.39 3.63
CA LEU A 107 5.84 -10.65 4.54
C LEU A 107 5.09 -11.57 5.51
N ARG A 108 4.91 -12.86 5.19
CA ARG A 108 4.23 -13.83 6.09
C ARG A 108 5.00 -14.07 7.38
N LEU A 109 6.33 -14.28 7.29
CA LEU A 109 7.19 -14.43 8.46
C LEU A 109 7.16 -13.19 9.37
N TRP A 110 7.07 -12.00 8.76
CA TRP A 110 6.90 -10.77 9.53
C TRP A 110 5.53 -10.70 10.21
N LEU A 111 4.44 -11.08 9.52
CA LEU A 111 3.10 -11.13 10.10
C LEU A 111 3.05 -12.07 11.32
N ASP A 112 3.76 -13.20 11.28
CA ASP A 112 3.84 -14.13 12.39
C ASP A 112 4.51 -13.48 13.62
N GLY A 113 5.57 -12.70 13.39
CA GLY A 113 6.28 -11.93 14.42
C GLY A 113 5.56 -10.66 14.92
N LEU A 114 4.46 -10.26 14.28
CA LEU A 114 3.67 -9.09 14.68
C LEU A 114 3.05 -9.33 16.07
N GLY A 115 3.33 -8.44 17.03
CA GLY A 115 2.78 -8.50 18.39
C GLY A 115 3.79 -8.59 19.53
N ALA A 116 5.09 -8.37 19.29
CA ALA A 116 6.09 -8.21 20.35
C ALA A 116 5.82 -6.91 21.12
N GLY A 117 5.43 -7.04 22.39
CA GLY A 117 4.82 -5.95 23.17
C GLY A 117 5.73 -4.76 23.47
N GLY A 118 5.12 -3.65 23.86
CA GLY A 118 5.77 -2.40 24.24
C GLY A 118 4.82 -1.21 24.14
N GLY A 119 5.36 0.00 24.22
CA GLY A 119 4.63 1.24 23.93
C GLY A 119 4.26 1.39 22.45
N THR A 120 3.54 2.45 22.15
CA THR A 120 3.06 2.79 20.80
C THR A 120 3.72 4.07 20.31
N PRO A 121 4.80 4.00 19.51
CA PRO A 121 5.39 5.16 18.87
C PRO A 121 4.63 5.54 17.58
N LEU A 122 3.30 5.49 17.56
CA LEU A 122 2.50 5.70 16.35
C LEU A 122 2.64 7.12 15.80
N LEU A 123 2.75 8.13 16.66
CA LEU A 123 3.00 9.50 16.20
C LEU A 123 4.36 9.63 15.50
N ALA A 124 5.39 8.98 16.04
CA ALA A 124 6.71 8.93 15.41
C ALA A 124 6.66 8.18 14.08
N ALA A 125 5.92 7.06 14.01
CA ALA A 125 5.70 6.31 12.78
C ALA A 125 5.03 7.16 11.69
N LEU A 126 3.99 7.91 12.04
CA LEU A 126 3.31 8.81 11.10
C LEU A 126 4.23 9.93 10.62
N GLY A 127 5.05 10.49 11.52
CA GLY A 127 6.03 11.53 11.16
C GLY A 127 7.09 11.02 10.18
N GLU A 128 7.64 9.84 10.44
CA GLU A 128 8.62 9.19 9.57
C GLU A 128 8.01 8.78 8.22
N ALA A 129 6.78 8.25 8.26
CA ALA A 129 6.00 7.93 7.07
C ALA A 129 5.80 9.16 6.18
N GLY A 130 5.38 10.30 6.75
CA GLY A 130 5.18 11.54 6.00
C GLY A 130 6.46 12.02 5.31
N GLN A 131 7.58 12.02 6.02
CA GLN A 131 8.88 12.38 5.43
C GLN A 131 9.27 11.44 4.28
N TRP A 132 9.07 10.14 4.47
CA TRP A 132 9.39 9.13 3.46
C TRP A 132 8.49 9.24 2.22
N LEU A 133 7.18 9.43 2.40
CA LEU A 133 6.21 9.63 1.32
C LEU A 133 6.56 10.88 0.50
N ALA A 134 6.86 12.00 1.17
CA ALA A 134 7.24 13.26 0.51
C ALA A 134 8.54 13.12 -0.29
N ALA A 135 9.57 12.49 0.29
CA ALA A 135 10.83 12.22 -0.42
C ALA A 135 10.61 11.31 -1.64
N ARG A 136 9.73 10.32 -1.49
CA ARG A 136 9.41 9.37 -2.55
C ARG A 136 8.58 9.98 -3.67
N GLN A 137 7.64 10.87 -3.34
CA GLN A 137 6.84 11.60 -4.31
C GLN A 137 7.72 12.47 -5.21
N LYS A 138 8.74 13.13 -4.62
CA LYS A 138 9.75 13.88 -5.39
C LYS A 138 10.54 13.00 -6.35
N ARG A 139 10.89 11.77 -5.92
CA ARG A 139 11.66 10.82 -6.73
C ARG A 139 10.84 10.13 -7.81
N PHE A 140 9.56 9.86 -7.55
CA PHE A 140 8.65 9.19 -8.47
C PHE A 140 7.32 9.96 -8.57
N PRO A 141 7.28 11.11 -9.29
CA PRO A 141 6.10 11.98 -9.31
C PRO A 141 4.83 11.35 -9.89
N ALA A 142 4.98 10.31 -10.70
CA ALA A 142 3.87 9.56 -11.27
C ALA A 142 3.42 8.36 -10.42
N GLU A 143 4.11 8.01 -9.33
CA GLU A 143 3.73 6.90 -8.44
C GLU A 143 2.50 7.33 -7.63
N GLN A 144 1.46 6.48 -7.58
CA GLN A 144 0.27 6.76 -6.77
C GLN A 144 0.48 6.16 -5.38
N GLN A 145 0.52 7.00 -4.35
CA GLN A 145 0.75 6.58 -2.98
C GLN A 145 -0.60 6.40 -2.26
N ARG A 146 -0.73 5.35 -1.47
CA ARG A 146 -1.87 5.10 -0.59
C ARG A 146 -1.37 4.71 0.79
N LEU A 147 -2.03 5.20 1.84
CA LEU A 147 -1.75 4.86 3.21
C LEU A 147 -2.80 3.87 3.74
N LEU A 148 -2.34 2.84 4.44
CA LEU A 148 -3.16 1.98 5.26
C LEU A 148 -2.64 2.03 6.69
N LEU A 149 -3.44 2.51 7.64
CA LEU A 149 -3.11 2.53 9.05
C LEU A 149 -3.97 1.51 9.81
N VAL A 150 -3.34 0.58 10.51
CA VAL A 150 -4.03 -0.40 11.36
C VAL A 150 -3.70 -0.10 12.82
N THR A 151 -4.70 0.24 13.64
CA THR A 151 -4.52 0.62 15.06
C THR A 151 -5.76 0.36 15.89
N ASP A 152 -5.58 0.14 17.21
CA ASP A 152 -6.66 0.04 18.20
C ASP A 152 -7.06 1.41 18.76
N GLY A 153 -6.50 2.50 18.24
CA GLY A 153 -6.84 3.87 18.62
C GLY A 153 -6.37 4.26 20.02
N ARG A 154 -5.56 3.43 20.69
CA ARG A 154 -5.13 3.65 22.10
C ARG A 154 -3.92 4.58 22.23
N LEU A 155 -3.79 5.54 21.32
CA LEU A 155 -2.95 6.72 21.56
C LEU A 155 -3.52 7.49 22.76
N LYS A 156 -2.66 7.86 23.72
CA LYS A 156 -3.10 8.58 24.92
C LYS A 156 -3.36 10.05 24.62
N ASP A 157 -2.43 10.70 23.93
CA ASP A 157 -2.47 12.11 23.54
C ASP A 157 -1.81 12.31 22.17
N TRP A 158 -2.43 13.11 21.31
CA TRP A 158 -1.81 13.63 20.10
C TRP A 158 -2.33 15.06 19.86
N SER A 159 -1.41 16.02 19.77
CA SER A 159 -1.73 17.44 19.60
C SER A 159 -1.62 17.88 18.14
N LEU A 160 -0.68 17.32 17.39
CA LEU A 160 -0.53 17.53 15.95
C LEU A 160 -0.23 16.21 15.25
N LEU A 161 -0.93 15.97 14.15
CA LEU A 161 -0.63 14.89 13.23
C LEU A 161 0.07 15.44 11.99
N PRO A 162 0.99 14.68 11.39
CA PRO A 162 1.60 15.09 10.13
C PRO A 162 0.55 15.09 9.03
N VAL A 163 0.66 16.04 8.11
CA VAL A 163 -0.13 16.04 6.87
C VAL A 163 0.45 14.99 5.94
N LEU A 164 -0.39 14.05 5.51
CA LEU A 164 -0.03 12.99 4.58
C LEU A 164 -0.74 13.27 3.26
N GLU A 165 0.00 13.68 2.23
CA GLU A 165 -0.52 14.05 0.91
C GLU A 165 -0.90 12.83 0.06
N CYS A 166 -1.60 11.87 0.64
CA CYS A 166 -2.05 10.67 -0.06
C CYS A 166 -3.39 10.16 0.49
N PRO A 167 -4.23 9.51 -0.34
CA PRO A 167 -5.42 8.82 0.15
C PRO A 167 -5.05 7.81 1.25
N GLY A 168 -5.76 7.88 2.38
CA GLY A 168 -5.54 7.02 3.54
C GLY A 168 -6.77 6.20 3.89
N LEU A 169 -6.56 4.99 4.40
CA LEU A 169 -7.57 4.17 5.06
C LEU A 169 -7.05 3.80 6.46
N LEU A 170 -7.85 4.07 7.48
CA LEU A 170 -7.63 3.63 8.85
C LEU A 170 -8.53 2.43 9.15
N ILE A 171 -7.92 1.30 9.47
CA ILE A 171 -8.58 0.11 9.97
C ILE A 171 -8.50 0.11 11.49
N ASP A 172 -9.67 0.23 12.11
CA ASP A 172 -9.82 0.18 13.55
C ASP A 172 -9.94 -1.27 14.01
N ILE A 173 -8.98 -1.69 14.83
CA ILE A 173 -8.95 -3.02 15.44
C ILE A 173 -9.41 -3.00 16.91
N GLU A 174 -10.05 -1.92 17.37
CA GLU A 174 -10.59 -1.78 18.72
C GLU A 174 -11.80 -2.71 18.96
N ARG A 175 -11.56 -3.86 19.60
CA ARG A 175 -12.63 -4.79 20.04
C ARG A 175 -12.83 -4.88 21.55
N GLY A 176 -12.40 -3.85 22.27
CA GLY A 176 -12.58 -3.77 23.72
C GLY A 176 -14.07 -3.66 24.10
N PRO A 177 -14.45 -4.06 25.33
CA PRO A 177 -15.83 -3.92 25.83
C PRO A 177 -16.28 -2.45 25.90
N ILE A 178 -15.33 -1.51 25.97
CA ILE A 178 -15.57 -0.06 25.90
C ILE A 178 -14.83 0.44 24.66
N ARG A 179 -15.57 1.00 23.71
CA ARG A 179 -15.02 1.65 22.51
C ARG A 179 -14.65 3.09 22.86
N LEU A 180 -13.39 3.46 22.72
CA LEU A 180 -12.92 4.82 22.95
C LEU A 180 -13.21 5.73 21.75
N GLY A 181 -13.45 5.17 20.55
CA GLY A 181 -13.81 5.94 19.34
C GLY A 181 -12.70 6.84 18.81
N ARG A 182 -11.48 6.69 19.35
CA ARG A 182 -10.30 7.50 19.06
C ARG A 182 -9.79 7.30 17.64
N SER A 183 -9.85 6.07 17.13
CA SER A 183 -9.51 5.72 15.75
C SER A 183 -10.30 6.55 14.73
N ARG A 184 -11.57 6.87 15.01
CA ARG A 184 -12.40 7.69 14.12
C ARG A 184 -11.96 9.16 14.09
N VAL A 185 -11.59 9.71 15.25
CA VAL A 185 -11.03 11.06 15.36
C VAL A 185 -9.68 11.14 14.64
N LEU A 186 -8.83 10.13 14.84
CA LEU A 186 -7.54 10.00 14.16
C LEU A 186 -7.70 9.94 12.63
N ALA A 187 -8.64 9.12 12.12
CA ALA A 187 -8.92 9.04 10.69
C ALA A 187 -9.37 10.39 10.13
N ALA A 188 -10.28 11.08 10.81
CA ALA A 188 -10.77 12.40 10.38
C ALA A 188 -9.64 13.44 10.32
N GLN A 189 -8.75 13.47 11.32
CA GLN A 189 -7.62 14.40 11.33
C GLN A 189 -6.54 14.07 10.30
N LEU A 190 -6.34 12.78 9.99
CA LEU A 190 -5.48 12.35 8.89
C LEU A 190 -6.15 12.49 7.50
N GLN A 191 -7.41 12.92 7.45
CA GLN A 191 -8.23 12.95 6.24
C GLN A 191 -8.30 11.56 5.54
N ALA A 192 -8.28 10.50 6.34
CA ALA A 192 -8.34 9.12 5.92
C ALA A 192 -9.78 8.57 6.05
N GLU A 193 -10.13 7.63 5.18
CA GLU A 193 -11.32 6.82 5.35
C GLU A 193 -11.21 6.00 6.65
N TYR A 194 -12.34 5.77 7.32
CA TYR A 194 -12.40 4.95 8.53
C TYR A 194 -13.19 3.67 8.23
N ARG A 195 -12.65 2.52 8.63
CA ARG A 195 -13.38 1.25 8.66
C ARG A 195 -13.05 0.46 9.90
N HIS A 196 -14.05 -0.16 10.49
CA HIS A 196 -13.84 -1.09 11.60
C HIS A 196 -13.52 -2.49 11.07
N ILE A 197 -12.62 -3.23 11.73
CA ILE A 197 -12.20 -4.56 11.27
C ILE A 197 -13.38 -5.53 11.09
N ASP A 198 -14.42 -5.42 11.92
CA ASP A 198 -15.63 -6.27 11.84
C ASP A 198 -16.46 -6.03 10.57
N GLU A 199 -16.29 -4.89 9.91
CA GLU A 199 -16.95 -4.58 8.63
C GLU A 199 -16.19 -5.18 7.44
N LEU A 200 -14.95 -5.60 7.66
CA LEU A 200 -14.04 -6.09 6.64
C LEU A 200 -13.90 -7.61 6.64
N LEU A 201 -14.23 -8.27 7.75
CA LEU A 201 -14.22 -9.72 7.83
C LEU A 201 -15.51 -10.29 7.24
N PRO A 202 -15.44 -11.34 6.41
CA PRO A 202 -16.62 -12.07 5.99
C PRO A 202 -17.32 -12.67 7.22
N ARG A 203 -18.64 -12.47 7.31
CA ARG A 203 -19.50 -13.07 8.34
C ARG A 203 -19.63 -14.58 8.15
#